data_AF-A0A0K9H840-F1
#
_entry.id   AF-A0A0K9H840-F1
#
_cell.length_a   1.000
_cell.length_b   1.000
_cell.length_c   1.000
_cell.angle_alpha   90.00
_cell.angle_beta   90.00
_cell.angle_gamma   90.00
#
_symmetry.space_group_name_H-M   'P 1'
#
loop_
_entity.id
_entity.type
_entity.pdbx_description
1 polymer ?
#
loop_
_entity_poly.entity_id
_entity_poly.type
_entity_poly.pdbx_seq_one_letter_code
_entity_poly.pdbx_strand_id
1 'polypeptide(L)'
;MQVHSLSSVIFSFIGVMFVGLSFVLSNFVEYLLAVGFIFLLIGAYVSFRAIIYREAGKMKFISLVVFFSVLLVIVLVVPFHVVRLFTWVKNWSIIEELLLRMRQS
;
A
#
# COMPACT_ATOMS: atom_id res chain seq x y z
N MET A 1 11.44 -21.86 9.23
CA MET A 1 10.39 -21.00 9.85
C MET A 1 9.82 -20.11 8.75
N GLN A 2 8.50 -20.07 8.55
CA GLN A 2 7.81 -19.30 7.48
C GLN A 2 7.45 -17.88 7.94
N VAL A 3 8.34 -17.22 8.69
CA VAL A 3 8.02 -15.94 9.34
C VAL A 3 7.82 -14.85 8.31
N HIS A 4 8.60 -14.83 7.22
CA HIS A 4 8.42 -13.85 6.16
C HIS A 4 7.12 -14.07 5.40
N SER A 5 6.79 -15.32 5.05
CA SER A 5 5.50 -15.63 4.42
C SER A 5 4.32 -15.21 5.30
N LEU A 6 4.33 -15.48 6.61
CA LEU A 6 3.24 -15.10 7.51
C LEU A 6 3.11 -13.58 7.64
N SER A 7 4.22 -12.88 7.88
CA SER A 7 4.22 -11.42 7.95
C SER A 7 3.68 -10.79 6.67
N SER A 8 4.06 -11.31 5.49
CA SER A 8 3.57 -10.79 4.21
C SER A 8 2.04 -10.85 4.07
N VAL A 9 1.43 -11.93 4.58
CA VAL A 9 -0.03 -12.11 4.55
C VAL A 9 -0.71 -11.13 5.51
N ILE A 10 -0.17 -10.96 6.72
CA ILE A 10 -0.70 -10.01 7.71
C ILE A 10 -0.65 -8.58 7.16
N PHE A 11 0.50 -8.15 6.62
CA PHE A 11 0.63 -6.83 6.01
C PHE A 11 -0.33 -6.64 4.84
N SER A 12 -0.50 -7.66 3.99
CA SER A 12 -1.45 -7.61 2.88
C SER A 12 -2.89 -7.48 3.34
N PHE A 13 -3.29 -8.24 4.37
CA PHE A 13 -4.63 -8.20 4.92
C PHE A 13 -4.95 -6.82 5.51
N ILE A 14 -4.03 -6.26 6.29
CA ILE A 14 -4.16 -4.90 6.84
C ILE A 14 -4.25 -3.88 5.72
N GLY A 15 -3.41 -4.01 4.69
CA GLY A 15 -3.42 -3.12 3.52
C GLY A 15 -4.76 -3.15 2.78
N VAL A 16 -5.31 -4.34 2.51
CA VAL A 16 -6.64 -4.51 1.90
C VAL A 16 -7.73 -3.87 2.77
N MET A 17 -7.71 -4.06 4.09
CA MET A 17 -8.70 -3.45 4.97
C MET A 17 -8.66 -1.92 4.91
N PHE A 18 -7.47 -1.31 4.96
CA PHE A 18 -7.34 0.15 4.88
C PHE A 18 -7.80 0.71 3.54
N VAL A 19 -7.42 0.05 2.43
CA VAL A 19 -7.91 0.42 1.09
C VAL A 19 -9.42 0.29 1.04
N GLY A 20 -9.99 -0.84 1.47
CA GLY A 20 -11.44 -1.06 1.46
C GLY A 20 -12.20 -0.03 2.29
N LEU A 21 -11.73 0.27 3.50
CA LEU A 21 -12.29 1.31 4.36
C LEU A 21 -12.24 2.69 3.69
N SER A 22 -11.17 3.02 2.97
CA SER A 22 -11.06 4.28 2.22
C SER A 22 -12.20 4.48 1.21
N PHE A 23 -12.77 3.40 0.66
CA PHE A 23 -13.89 3.44 -0.28
C PHE A 23 -15.27 3.31 0.39
N VAL A 24 -15.36 2.65 1.55
CA VAL A 24 -16.63 2.45 2.28
C VAL A 24 -17.03 3.69 3.07
N LEU A 25 -16.07 4.49 3.53
CA LEU A 25 -16.36 5.73 4.24
C LEU A 25 -17.06 6.73 3.30
N SER A 26 -18.11 7.38 3.82
CA SER A 26 -19.00 8.29 3.05
C SER A 26 -18.24 9.44 2.36
N ASN A 27 -17.09 9.82 2.91
CA ASN A 27 -16.10 10.65 2.23
C ASN A 27 -14.87 9.80 1.95
N PHE A 28 -14.38 9.83 0.71
CA PHE A 28 -13.13 9.19 0.35
C PHE A 28 -12.00 9.76 1.21
N VAL A 29 -11.31 8.91 1.96
CA VAL A 29 -10.22 9.32 2.86
C VAL A 29 -8.89 8.99 2.20
N GLU A 30 -8.23 9.99 1.62
CA GLU A 30 -6.95 9.86 0.91
C GLU A 30 -5.85 9.26 1.81
N TYR A 31 -5.83 9.66 3.09
CA TYR A 31 -4.86 9.16 4.07
C TYR A 31 -4.97 7.64 4.26
N LEU A 32 -6.19 7.11 4.36
CA LEU A 32 -6.42 5.67 4.51
C LEU A 32 -5.97 4.91 3.27
N LEU A 33 -6.23 5.47 2.08
CA LEU A 33 -5.75 4.88 0.83
C LEU A 33 -4.20 4.85 0.81
N ALA A 34 -3.55 5.94 1.21
CA ALA A 34 -2.09 6.06 1.25
C ALA A 34 -1.47 5.00 2.19
N VAL A 35 -1.99 4.92 3.41
CA VAL A 35 -1.53 3.95 4.42
C VAL A 35 -1.78 2.53 3.92
N GLY A 36 -2.96 2.24 3.37
CA GLY A 36 -3.29 0.94 2.79
C GLY A 36 -2.30 0.52 1.68
N PHE A 37 -1.94 1.46 0.79
CA PHE A 37 -0.93 1.23 -0.25
C PHE A 37 0.45 0.92 0.32
N ILE A 38 0.89 1.63 1.36
CA ILE A 38 2.18 1.38 2.01
C ILE A 38 2.20 -0.03 2.61
N PHE A 39 1.14 -0.43 3.31
CA PHE A 39 1.02 -1.77 3.87
C PHE A 39 1.04 -2.86 2.79
N LEU A 40 0.33 -2.64 1.69
CA LEU A 40 0.34 -3.52 0.51
C LEU A 40 1.75 -3.63 -0.12
N LEU A 41 2.47 -2.51 -0.26
CA LEU A 41 3.85 -2.50 -0.76
C LEU A 41 4.82 -3.25 0.16
N ILE A 42 4.71 -3.05 1.47
CA ILE A 42 5.52 -3.77 2.46
C ILE A 42 5.20 -5.27 2.40
N GLY A 43 3.92 -5.63 2.32
CA GLY A 43 3.47 -7.01 2.16
C GLY A 43 4.07 -7.66 0.91
N ALA A 44 4.04 -6.98 -0.22
CA ALA A 44 4.65 -7.44 -1.47
C ALA A 44 6.17 -7.57 -1.35
N TYR A 45 6.85 -6.59 -0.75
CA TYR A 45 8.30 -6.62 -0.53
C TYR A 45 8.74 -7.80 0.35
N VAL A 46 8.04 -8.04 1.45
CA VAL A 46 8.31 -9.18 2.34
C VAL A 46 8.03 -10.52 1.63
N SER A 47 7.01 -10.57 0.79
CA SER A 47 6.71 -11.72 -0.09
C SER A 47 7.85 -11.99 -1.09
N PHE A 48 8.40 -10.95 -1.74
CA PHE A 48 9.60 -11.09 -2.58
C PHE A 48 10.79 -11.65 -1.81
N ARG A 49 11.03 -11.17 -0.57
CA ARG A 49 12.07 -11.74 0.29
C ARG A 49 11.83 -13.24 0.55
N ALA A 50 10.61 -13.64 0.89
CA ALA A 50 10.27 -15.06 1.09
C ALA A 50 10.52 -15.93 -0.16
N ILE A 51 10.32 -15.36 -1.36
CA ILE A 51 10.66 -16.03 -2.63
C ILE A 51 12.18 -16.18 -2.79
N ILE A 52 12.95 -15.12 -2.55
CA ILE A 52 14.43 -15.12 -2.65
C ILE A 52 15.04 -16.11 -1.66
N TYR A 53 14.57 -16.12 -0.41
CA TYR A 53 15.01 -17.06 0.63
C TYR A 53 14.45 -18.47 0.46
N ARG A 54 13.75 -18.76 -0.64
CA ARG A 54 13.20 -20.07 -1.00
C ARG A 54 12.35 -20.70 0.12
N GLU A 55 11.56 -19.90 0.84
CA GLU A 55 10.65 -20.45 1.85
C GLU A 55 9.70 -21.46 1.21
N ALA A 56 9.52 -22.61 1.86
CA ALA A 56 8.65 -23.67 1.38
C ALA A 56 7.17 -23.24 1.46
N GLY A 57 6.38 -23.60 0.44
CA GLY A 57 4.93 -23.36 0.41
C GLY A 57 4.48 -22.30 -0.61
N LYS A 58 3.18 -22.34 -0.94
CA LYS A 58 2.54 -21.43 -1.91
C LYS A 58 2.10 -20.10 -1.29
N MET A 59 2.07 -20.01 0.05
CA MET A 59 1.59 -18.81 0.77
C MET A 59 2.40 -17.54 0.43
N LYS A 60 3.68 -17.69 0.09
CA LYS A 60 4.54 -16.59 -0.33
C LYS A 60 4.05 -15.83 -1.56
N PHE A 61 3.21 -16.42 -2.41
CA PHE A 61 2.66 -15.74 -3.60
C PHE A 61 1.33 -15.04 -3.34
N ILE A 62 0.62 -15.37 -2.26
CA ILE A 62 -0.72 -14.84 -1.97
C ILE A 62 -0.68 -13.32 -1.82
N SER A 63 0.28 -12.81 -1.04
CA SER A 63 0.51 -11.38 -0.84
C SER A 63 0.71 -10.65 -2.18
N LEU A 64 1.51 -11.21 -3.08
CA LEU A 64 1.79 -10.63 -4.39
C LEU A 64 0.55 -10.61 -5.29
N VAL A 65 -0.22 -11.70 -5.31
CA VAL A 65 -1.48 -11.79 -6.07
C VAL A 65 -2.49 -10.77 -5.55
N VAL A 66 -2.63 -10.65 -4.23
CA VAL A 66 -3.51 -9.67 -3.59
C VAL A 66 -3.08 -8.25 -3.94
N PHE A 67 -1.79 -7.95 -3.85
CA PHE A 67 -1.23 -6.64 -4.22
C PHE A 67 -1.63 -6.22 -5.64
N PHE A 68 -1.35 -7.07 -6.63
CA PHE A 68 -1.68 -6.76 -8.02
C PHE A 68 -3.19 -6.73 -8.29
N SER A 69 -3.97 -7.58 -7.62
CA SER A 69 -5.43 -7.60 -7.77
C SER A 69 -6.05 -6.31 -7.26
N VAL A 70 -5.63 -5.81 -6.09
CA VAL A 70 -6.11 -4.55 -5.51
C VAL A 70 -5.75 -3.38 -6.42
N LEU A 71 -4.50 -3.33 -6.90
CA LEU A 71 -4.06 -2.31 -7.86
C LEU A 71 -4.91 -2.31 -9.13
N LEU A 72 -5.17 -3.50 -9.68
CA LEU A 72 -5.99 -3.65 -10.88
C LEU A 72 -7.40 -3.12 -10.65
N VAL A 73 -8.04 -3.48 -9.53
CA VAL A 73 -9.38 -2.97 -9.17
C VAL A 73 -9.38 -1.45 -9.05
N ILE A 74 -8.38 -0.85 -8.38
CA ILE A 74 -8.31 0.61 -8.23
C ILE A 74 -8.18 1.30 -9.59
N VAL A 75 -7.33 0.77 -10.48
CA VAL A 75 -7.14 1.33 -11.82
C VAL A 75 -8.42 1.20 -12.67
N LEU A 76 -9.16 0.10 -12.53
CA LEU A 76 -10.39 -0.14 -13.29
C LEU A 76 -11.58 0.69 -12.79
N VAL A 77 -11.77 0.77 -11.47
CA VAL A 77 -12.94 1.43 -10.89
C VAL A 77 -12.75 2.94 -10.82
N VAL A 78 -11.57 3.41 -10.37
CA VAL A 78 -11.32 4.83 -10.17
C VAL A 78 -9.86 5.21 -10.48
N PRO A 79 -9.47 5.29 -11.76
CA PRO A 79 -8.08 5.57 -12.15
C PRO A 79 -7.55 6.91 -11.60
N PHE A 80 -8.44 7.89 -11.42
CA PHE A 80 -8.07 9.22 -10.90
C PHE A 80 -7.83 9.25 -9.39
N HIS A 81 -8.15 8.21 -8.62
CA HIS A 81 -7.84 8.18 -7.19
C HIS A 81 -6.34 8.11 -6.92
N VAL A 82 -5.57 7.46 -7.80
CA VAL A 82 -4.10 7.47 -7.71
C VAL A 82 -3.55 8.87 -7.93
N VAL A 83 -4.06 9.60 -8.93
CA VAL A 83 -3.67 11.00 -9.19
C VAL A 83 -4.08 11.91 -8.03
N ARG A 84 -5.29 11.71 -7.47
CA ARG A 84 -5.76 12.43 -6.30
C ARG A 84 -4.87 12.19 -5.09
N LEU A 85 -4.46 10.94 -4.85
CA LEU A 85 -3.52 10.58 -3.80
C LEU A 85 -2.22 11.36 -3.94
N PHE A 86 -1.61 11.37 -5.12
CA PHE A 86 -0.37 12.12 -5.38
C PHE A 86 -0.55 13.63 -5.19
N THR A 87 -1.69 14.17 -5.60
CA THR A 87 -2.01 15.59 -5.44
C THR A 87 -2.16 15.95 -3.96
N TRP A 88 -2.87 15.11 -3.20
CA TRP A 88 -3.05 15.27 -1.76
C TRP A 88 -1.71 15.17 -1.02
N VAL A 89 -0.86 14.20 -1.36
CA VAL A 89 0.49 14.06 -0.78
C VAL A 89 1.30 15.31 -1.07
N LYS A 90 1.28 15.82 -2.31
CA LYS A 90 2.00 17.04 -2.68
C LYS A 90 1.52 18.28 -1.91
N ASN A 91 0.21 18.41 -1.70
CA ASN A 91 -0.43 19.54 -1.02
C ASN A 91 -0.52 19.34 0.50
N TRP A 92 0.17 18.35 1.05
CA TRP A 92 0.13 18.07 2.47
C TRP A 92 0.97 19.11 3.22
N SER A 93 0.37 19.77 4.21
CA SER A 93 0.97 20.88 4.99
C SER A 93 2.38 20.55 5.54
N ILE A 94 2.61 19.32 6.00
CA ILE A 94 3.92 18.86 6.48
C ILE A 94 4.98 18.80 5.36
N ILE A 95 4.58 18.42 4.13
CA ILE A 95 5.50 18.34 2.99
C ILE A 95 5.87 19.73 2.51
N GLU A 96 4.93 20.68 2.52
CA GLU A 96 5.23 22.09 2.23
C GLU A 96 6.23 22.66 3.24
N GLU A 97 6.04 22.39 4.54
CA GLU A 97 6.94 22.86 5.59
C GLU A 97 8.34 22.23 5.48
N LEU A 98 8.43 20.94 5.13
CA LEU A 98 9.70 20.25 4.83
C LEU A 98 10.40 20.83 3.60
N LEU A 99 9.67 21.10 2.52
CA LEU A 99 10.22 21.72 1.32
C LEU A 99 10.73 23.14 1.58
N LEU A 100 10.01 23.91 2.39
CA LEU A 100 10.46 25.24 2.83
C LEU A 100 11.75 25.14 3.65
N ARG A 101 11.85 24.19 4.59
CA ARG A 101 13.09 23.94 5.34
C ARG A 101 14.25 23.54 4.45
N MET A 102 14.04 22.66 3.46
CA MET A 102 15.09 22.27 2.52
C MET A 102 15.51 23.40 1.56
N ARG A 103 14.61 24.33 1.25
CA ARG A 103 14.92 25.51 0.41
C ARG A 103 15.69 26.58 1.17
N GLN A 104 15.57 26.64 2.50
CA GLN A 104 16.27 27.62 3.34
C GLN A 104 17.61 27.10 3.92
N SER A 105 17.98 25.85 3.64
CA SER A 105 19.30 25.26 3.94
C SER A 105 20.21 25.30 2.71
#